data_AF-A0AA92TNS9-F1
#
_entry.id   AF-A0AA92TNS9-F1
#
_cell.length_a   1.000
_cell.length_b   1.000
_cell.length_c   1.000
_cell.angle_alpha   90.00
_cell.angle_beta   90.00
_cell.angle_gamma   90.00
#
_symmetry.space_group_name_H-M   'P 1'
#
loop_
_entity.id
_entity.type
_entity.pdbx_description
1 polymer ?
#
loop_
_entity_poly.entity_id
_entity_poly.type
_entity_poly.pdbx_seq_one_letter_code
_entity_poly.pdbx_strand_id
1 'polypeptide(L)'
;EKDHRFKHKMSMIEFTVSAGEGVESRKSNLQSITLDKIKTQGKINVKTGATEVTGTSTKATLPVTGLLTDARVCKFILFPQQFENKELTISCNVMYNENTINNYTTKISLPNGFEGGKKYTYTISVHNNSIVIENANITSWDIGVDKEPLDAEIE
;
A
#
# COMPACT_ATOMS: atom_id res chain seq x y z
N GLU A 1 17.63 13.06 27.58
CA GLU A 1 16.95 13.96 26.63
C GLU A 1 15.71 13.26 26.09
N LYS A 2 14.58 13.96 25.90
CA LYS A 2 13.39 13.36 25.26
C LYS A 2 13.50 13.56 23.76
N ASP A 3 13.31 12.48 23.00
CA ASP A 3 13.29 12.53 21.54
C ASP A 3 11.95 13.16 21.10
N HIS A 4 12.00 14.43 20.71
CA HIS A 4 10.84 15.23 20.31
C HIS A 4 10.52 15.15 18.81
N ARG A 5 11.27 14.35 18.03
CA ARG A 5 11.02 14.20 16.61
C ARG A 5 9.70 13.47 16.37
N PHE A 6 8.97 13.92 15.35
CA PHE A 6 7.78 13.22 14.89
C PHE A 6 8.12 11.80 14.45
N LYS A 7 7.17 10.87 14.68
CA LYS A 7 7.32 9.46 14.33
C LYS A 7 6.09 9.02 13.58
N HIS A 8 6.27 8.32 12.46
CA HIS A 8 5.17 7.66 11.78
C HIS A 8 4.59 6.57 12.67
N LYS A 9 3.30 6.65 12.97
CA LYS A 9 2.54 5.64 13.75
C LYS A 9 1.63 4.79 12.88
N MET A 10 1.42 5.20 11.64
CA MET A 10 0.69 4.46 10.61
C MET A 10 1.65 3.54 9.83
N SER A 11 1.10 2.67 9.02
CA SER A 11 1.86 1.83 8.08
C SER A 11 1.78 2.42 6.68
N MET A 12 2.90 2.47 5.94
CA MET A 12 2.93 2.82 4.52
C MET A 12 2.98 1.54 3.70
N ILE A 13 2.07 1.38 2.75
CA ILE A 13 2.06 0.27 1.82
C ILE A 13 2.20 0.86 0.42
N GLU A 14 3.26 0.46 -0.28
CA GLU A 14 3.60 0.93 -1.62
C GLU A 14 3.60 -0.25 -2.59
N PHE A 15 2.86 -0.12 -3.69
CA PHE A 15 2.83 -1.08 -4.78
C PHE A 15 3.42 -0.44 -6.03
N THR A 16 4.38 -1.12 -6.64
CA THR A 16 4.89 -0.78 -7.97
C THR A 16 4.33 -1.78 -8.96
N VAL A 17 3.38 -1.34 -9.79
CA VAL A 17 2.64 -2.19 -10.73
C VAL A 17 3.19 -2.02 -12.14
N SER A 18 3.49 -3.12 -12.82
CA SER A 18 4.03 -3.10 -14.20
C SER A 18 3.46 -4.24 -15.05
N ALA A 19 3.63 -4.14 -16.37
CA ALA A 19 3.30 -5.23 -17.28
C ALA A 19 4.33 -6.36 -17.13
N GLY A 20 3.85 -7.59 -16.94
CA GLY A 20 4.62 -8.83 -16.95
C GLY A 20 4.51 -9.57 -18.28
N GLU A 21 4.83 -10.86 -18.24
CA GLU A 21 4.84 -11.72 -19.43
C GLU A 21 3.45 -11.82 -20.09
N GLY A 22 3.43 -11.70 -21.42
CA GLY A 22 2.23 -11.86 -22.23
C GLY A 22 1.27 -10.66 -22.22
N VAL A 23 1.64 -9.52 -21.63
CA VAL A 23 0.82 -8.31 -21.59
C VAL A 23 1.34 -7.24 -22.55
N GLU A 24 0.47 -6.75 -23.43
CA GLU A 24 0.79 -5.62 -24.31
C GLU A 24 0.61 -4.29 -23.56
N SER A 25 1.70 -3.80 -22.98
CA SER A 25 1.71 -2.65 -22.04
C SER A 25 1.08 -1.36 -22.60
N ARG A 26 1.18 -1.11 -23.90
CA ARG A 26 0.58 0.06 -24.58
C ARG A 26 -0.94 0.02 -24.69
N LYS A 27 -1.54 -1.15 -24.48
CA LYS A 27 -3.00 -1.36 -24.51
C LYS A 27 -3.57 -1.64 -23.13
N SER A 28 -2.72 -1.83 -22.14
CA SER A 28 -3.10 -2.21 -20.78
C SER A 28 -2.97 -1.02 -19.85
N ASN A 29 -4.10 -0.55 -19.34
CA ASN A 29 -4.22 0.62 -18.50
C ASN A 29 -4.70 0.19 -17.10
N LEU A 30 -3.86 0.36 -16.07
CA LEU A 30 -4.29 0.14 -14.69
C LEU A 30 -5.43 1.13 -14.39
N GLN A 31 -6.49 0.66 -13.74
CA GLN A 31 -7.66 1.48 -13.37
C GLN A 31 -7.77 1.65 -11.85
N SER A 32 -7.44 0.60 -11.11
CA SER A 32 -7.45 0.65 -9.65
C SER A 32 -6.67 -0.50 -9.04
N ILE A 33 -6.24 -0.29 -7.80
CA ILE A 33 -5.82 -1.35 -6.89
C ILE A 33 -6.73 -1.37 -5.66
N THR A 34 -7.14 -2.56 -5.24
CA THR A 34 -8.05 -2.76 -4.10
C THR A 34 -7.41 -3.71 -3.10
N LEU A 35 -7.42 -3.31 -1.84
CA LEU A 35 -7.06 -4.15 -0.70
C LEU A 35 -8.37 -4.58 -0.01
N ASP A 36 -8.57 -5.87 0.17
CA ASP A 36 -9.75 -6.39 0.87
C ASP A 36 -9.53 -6.45 2.38
N LYS A 37 -10.63 -6.55 3.14
CA LYS A 37 -10.65 -6.70 4.60
C LYS A 37 -9.91 -5.62 5.40
N ILE A 38 -9.75 -4.42 4.85
CA ILE A 38 -9.08 -3.30 5.52
C ILE A 38 -10.02 -2.64 6.52
N LYS A 39 -9.56 -2.43 7.76
CA LYS A 39 -10.21 -1.53 8.71
C LYS A 39 -9.68 -0.11 8.51
N THR A 40 -10.57 0.82 8.20
CA THR A 40 -10.24 2.24 7.92
C THR A 40 -10.52 3.18 9.09
N GLN A 41 -11.15 2.67 10.15
CA GLN A 41 -11.44 3.44 11.36
C GLN A 41 -10.43 3.12 12.45
N GLY A 42 -10.18 4.08 13.33
CA GLY A 42 -9.27 3.91 14.44
C GLY A 42 -9.07 5.18 15.24
N LYS A 43 -8.23 5.09 16.27
CA LYS A 43 -7.87 6.18 17.17
C LYS A 43 -6.36 6.27 17.29
N ILE A 44 -5.86 7.49 17.48
CA ILE A 44 -4.47 7.76 17.83
C ILE A 44 -4.48 8.51 19.16
N ASN A 45 -3.83 7.97 20.18
CA ASN A 45 -3.60 8.66 21.42
C ASN A 45 -2.48 9.69 21.23
N VAL A 46 -2.80 10.97 21.18
CA VAL A 46 -1.81 12.04 20.92
C VAL A 46 -0.76 12.19 22.02
N LYS A 47 -1.03 11.72 23.25
CA LYS A 47 -0.08 11.78 24.37
C LYS A 47 0.98 10.68 24.28
N THR A 48 0.63 9.50 23.78
CA THR A 48 1.51 8.32 23.75
C THR A 48 1.91 7.89 22.34
N GLY A 49 1.20 8.36 21.32
CA GLY A 49 1.30 7.89 19.94
C GLY A 49 0.79 6.46 19.73
N ALA A 50 0.05 5.89 20.69
CA ALA A 50 -0.54 4.57 20.55
C ALA A 50 -1.70 4.60 19.54
N THR A 51 -1.77 3.62 18.66
CA THR A 51 -2.82 3.47 17.65
C THR A 51 -3.73 2.30 18.00
N GLU A 52 -5.03 2.48 17.81
CA GLU A 52 -6.04 1.43 17.97
C GLU A 52 -6.87 1.39 16.68
N VAL A 53 -6.83 0.27 15.96
CA VAL A 53 -7.67 0.05 14.77
C VAL A 53 -9.02 -0.50 15.18
N THR A 54 -10.10 0.09 14.67
CA THR A 54 -11.49 -0.25 15.02
C THR A 54 -12.36 -0.37 13.77
N GLY A 55 -13.65 -0.65 13.95
CA GLY A 55 -14.61 -0.76 12.87
C GLY A 55 -14.56 -2.09 12.12
N THR A 56 -15.44 -2.20 11.12
CA THR A 56 -15.59 -3.39 10.29
C THR A 56 -14.62 -3.34 9.11
N SER A 57 -14.08 -4.51 8.75
CA SER A 57 -13.24 -4.70 7.58
C SER A 57 -14.04 -4.46 6.29
N THR A 58 -13.52 -3.63 5.39
CA THR A 58 -14.10 -3.30 4.08
C THR A 58 -13.03 -3.30 2.98
N LYS A 59 -13.43 -2.99 1.74
CA LYS A 59 -12.48 -2.79 0.64
C LYS A 59 -11.93 -1.38 0.66
N ALA A 60 -10.61 -1.25 0.59
CA ALA A 60 -9.92 0.01 0.33
C ALA A 60 -9.46 0.04 -1.14
N THR A 61 -10.12 0.85 -1.97
CA THR A 61 -9.79 0.99 -3.39
C THR A 61 -9.11 2.31 -3.65
N LEU A 62 -7.94 2.26 -4.28
CA LEU A 62 -7.28 3.43 -4.83
C LEU A 62 -7.48 3.44 -6.35
N PRO A 63 -8.19 4.43 -6.91
CA PRO A 63 -8.22 4.64 -8.35
C PRO A 63 -6.83 5.09 -8.80
N VAL A 64 -6.29 4.42 -9.81
CA VAL A 64 -4.99 4.73 -10.42
C VAL A 64 -5.18 4.53 -11.90
N THR A 65 -5.04 5.58 -12.70
CA THR A 65 -5.20 5.51 -14.16
C THR A 65 -3.85 5.75 -14.83
N GLY A 66 -3.41 4.81 -15.65
CA GLY A 66 -2.22 4.95 -16.47
C GLY A 66 -1.83 3.66 -17.19
N LEU A 67 -1.33 3.82 -18.42
CA LEU A 67 -0.76 2.71 -19.18
C LEU A 67 0.38 2.05 -18.41
N LEU A 68 0.48 0.73 -18.56
CA LEU A 68 1.55 -0.09 -17.97
C LEU A 68 2.85 -0.06 -18.80
N THR A 69 2.99 0.92 -19.70
CA THR A 69 4.26 1.19 -20.42
C THR A 69 5.37 1.57 -19.46
N ASP A 70 5.00 2.23 -18.36
CA ASP A 70 5.85 2.56 -17.23
C ASP A 70 5.25 2.00 -15.95
N ALA A 71 6.10 1.69 -14.98
CA ALA A 71 5.64 1.26 -13.66
C ALA A 71 4.72 2.32 -13.02
N ARG A 72 3.65 1.87 -12.37
CA ARG A 72 2.67 2.71 -11.66
C ARG A 72 2.84 2.52 -10.16
N VAL A 73 3.08 3.60 -9.43
CA VAL A 73 3.27 3.57 -7.98
C VAL A 73 1.96 3.92 -7.28
N CYS A 74 1.50 3.02 -6.42
CA CYS A 74 0.27 3.15 -5.64
C CYS A 74 0.62 3.14 -4.16
N LYS A 75 0.10 4.08 -3.36
CA LYS A 75 0.43 4.17 -1.93
C LYS A 75 -0.82 4.20 -1.06
N PHE A 76 -0.77 3.46 0.04
CA PHE A 76 -1.78 3.48 1.09
C PHE A 76 -1.12 3.81 2.43
N ILE A 77 -1.78 4.66 3.21
CA ILE A 77 -1.44 4.89 4.60
C ILE A 77 -2.55 4.28 5.44
N LEU A 78 -2.23 3.22 6.19
CA LEU A 78 -3.21 2.42 6.91
C LEU A 78 -2.90 2.41 8.41
N PHE A 79 -3.94 2.24 9.23
CA PHE A 79 -3.74 1.88 10.62
C PHE A 79 -2.95 0.57 10.71
N PRO A 80 -2.04 0.43 11.69
CA PRO A 80 -1.44 -0.85 12.01
C PRO A 80 -2.53 -1.86 12.35
N GLN A 81 -2.55 -3.01 11.67
CA GLN A 81 -3.64 -3.97 11.78
C GLN A 81 -3.21 -5.39 11.43
N GLN A 82 -3.90 -6.36 12.02
CA GLN A 82 -3.75 -7.78 11.75
C GLN A 82 -4.87 -8.26 10.82
N PHE A 83 -4.59 -9.34 10.10
CA PHE A 83 -5.53 -9.95 9.15
C PHE A 83 -5.92 -11.36 9.59
N GLU A 84 -7.18 -11.71 9.38
CA GLU A 84 -7.64 -13.10 9.52
C GLU A 84 -6.82 -14.02 8.62
N ASN A 85 -6.53 -15.23 9.10
CA ASN A 85 -5.70 -16.22 8.41
C ASN A 85 -4.29 -15.74 8.03
N LYS A 86 -3.84 -14.57 8.51
CA LYS A 86 -2.55 -13.98 8.15
C LYS A 86 -2.40 -13.76 6.64
N GLU A 87 -3.47 -13.39 5.97
CA GLU A 87 -3.50 -13.14 4.52
C GLU A 87 -4.20 -11.83 4.18
N LEU A 88 -3.76 -11.18 3.11
CA LEU A 88 -4.45 -10.04 2.49
C LEU A 88 -4.76 -10.34 1.03
N THR A 89 -6.02 -10.14 0.63
CA THR A 89 -6.44 -10.22 -0.76
C THR A 89 -6.21 -8.87 -1.44
N ILE A 90 -5.56 -8.88 -2.59
CA ILE A 90 -5.24 -7.73 -3.41
C ILE A 90 -5.84 -7.94 -4.80
N SER A 91 -6.51 -6.92 -5.33
CA SER A 91 -7.07 -6.94 -6.68
C SER A 91 -6.59 -5.76 -7.51
N CYS A 92 -6.32 -5.99 -8.79
CA CYS A 92 -6.02 -4.96 -9.78
C CYS A 92 -7.07 -4.99 -10.89
N ASN A 93 -7.66 -3.84 -11.21
CA ASN A 93 -8.47 -3.68 -12.42
C ASN A 93 -7.61 -3.11 -13.53
N VAL A 94 -7.55 -3.81 -14.67
CA VAL A 94 -6.77 -3.39 -15.83
C VAL A 94 -7.68 -3.35 -17.04
N MET A 95 -7.74 -2.19 -17.69
CA MET A 95 -8.47 -2.00 -18.92
C MET A 95 -7.56 -2.33 -20.11
N TYR A 96 -7.99 -3.27 -20.95
CA TYR A 96 -7.32 -3.65 -22.18
C TYR A 96 -8.05 -3.05 -23.39
N ASN A 97 -7.30 -2.42 -24.30
CA ASN A 97 -7.83 -1.81 -25.53
C ASN A 97 -9.04 -0.88 -25.30
N GLU A 98 -9.05 -0.16 -24.18
CA GLU A 98 -10.10 0.80 -23.81
C GLU A 98 -11.52 0.22 -23.63
N ASN A 99 -11.69 -1.09 -23.80
CA ASN A 99 -13.01 -1.71 -23.95
C ASN A 99 -13.28 -2.87 -22.98
N THR A 100 -12.23 -3.51 -22.46
CA THR A 100 -12.37 -4.70 -21.60
C THR A 100 -11.68 -4.47 -20.27
N ILE A 101 -12.42 -4.54 -19.17
CA ILE A 101 -11.84 -4.47 -17.82
C ILE A 101 -11.67 -5.89 -17.28
N ASN A 102 -10.42 -6.26 -17.03
CA ASN A 102 -10.07 -7.50 -16.34
C ASN A 102 -9.81 -7.19 -14.86
N ASN A 103 -10.40 -8.00 -13.97
CA ASN A 103 -10.11 -7.99 -12.54
C ASN A 103 -9.22 -9.17 -12.19
N TYR A 104 -7.99 -8.88 -11.78
CA TYR A 104 -7.04 -9.89 -11.31
C TYR A 104 -6.98 -9.83 -9.80
N THR A 105 -7.06 -10.99 -9.15
CA THR A 105 -7.05 -11.08 -7.68
C THR A 105 -6.04 -12.12 -7.23
N THR A 106 -5.27 -11.79 -6.20
CA THR A 106 -4.34 -12.71 -5.54
C THR A 106 -4.30 -12.45 -4.04
N LYS A 107 -3.61 -13.33 -3.31
CA LYS A 107 -3.40 -13.18 -1.87
C LYS A 107 -1.91 -13.13 -1.55
N ILE A 108 -1.57 -12.35 -0.53
CA ILE A 108 -0.23 -12.33 0.07
C ILE A 108 -0.28 -12.80 1.52
N SER A 109 0.79 -13.43 1.98
CA SER A 109 0.95 -13.80 3.39
C SER A 109 1.45 -12.60 4.20
N LEU A 110 0.79 -12.31 5.31
CA LEU A 110 1.08 -11.24 6.26
C LEU A 110 1.02 -11.79 7.69
N PRO A 111 2.03 -12.58 8.13
CA PRO A 111 2.02 -13.23 9.44
C PRO A 111 1.95 -12.27 10.63
N ASN A 112 2.46 -11.05 10.44
CA ASN A 112 2.52 -10.00 11.45
C ASN A 112 1.62 -8.81 11.10
N GLY A 113 0.77 -8.92 10.07
CA GLY A 113 -0.02 -7.80 9.58
C GLY A 113 0.82 -6.60 9.13
N PHE A 114 0.23 -5.42 9.23
CA PHE A 114 0.93 -4.15 9.05
C PHE A 114 1.24 -3.50 10.39
N GLU A 115 2.50 -3.11 10.57
CA GLU A 115 3.02 -2.51 11.80
C GLU A 115 3.27 -1.01 11.62
N GLY A 116 2.96 -0.24 12.66
CA GLY A 116 3.14 1.21 12.65
C GLY A 116 4.60 1.61 12.51
N GLY A 117 4.84 2.66 11.73
CA GLY A 117 6.17 3.17 11.45
C GLY A 117 6.97 2.31 10.47
N LYS A 118 6.35 1.36 9.76
CA LYS A 118 7.00 0.58 8.70
C LYS A 118 6.48 0.95 7.32
N LYS A 119 7.35 0.82 6.33
CA LYS A 119 7.04 0.87 4.90
C LYS A 119 7.15 -0.54 4.33
N TYR A 120 6.08 -0.98 3.68
CA TYR A 120 6.00 -2.25 2.95
C TYR A 120 5.97 -1.94 1.46
N THR A 121 6.98 -2.39 0.72
CA THR A 121 7.07 -2.15 -0.73
C THR A 121 6.90 -3.47 -1.47
N TYR A 122 5.97 -3.52 -2.41
CA TYR A 122 5.65 -4.68 -3.23
C TYR A 122 5.81 -4.37 -4.72
N THR A 123 6.33 -5.32 -5.48
CA THR A 123 6.28 -5.31 -6.94
C THR A 123 5.11 -6.17 -7.38
N ILE A 124 4.26 -5.64 -8.26
CA ILE A 124 3.17 -6.37 -8.91
C ILE A 124 3.43 -6.44 -10.41
N SER A 125 3.45 -7.66 -10.94
CA SER A 125 3.51 -7.93 -12.37
C SER A 125 2.14 -8.39 -12.86
N VAL A 126 1.55 -7.65 -13.80
CA VAL A 126 0.31 -8.04 -14.47
C VAL A 126 0.63 -8.97 -15.62
N HIS A 127 0.13 -10.20 -15.57
CA HIS A 127 0.21 -11.19 -16.64
C HIS A 127 -1.14 -11.30 -17.35
N ASN A 128 -1.18 -12.03 -18.47
CA ASN A 128 -2.40 -12.14 -19.30
C ASN A 128 -3.66 -12.53 -18.49
N ASN A 129 -3.51 -13.48 -17.55
CA ASN A 129 -4.63 -14.06 -16.79
C ASN A 129 -4.50 -13.91 -15.27
N SER A 130 -3.46 -13.25 -14.76
CA SER A 130 -3.18 -13.19 -13.32
C SER A 130 -2.33 -11.98 -12.95
N ILE A 131 -2.16 -11.76 -11.65
CA ILE A 131 -1.12 -10.89 -11.10
C ILE A 131 -0.18 -11.72 -10.23
N VAL A 132 1.10 -11.43 -10.32
CA VAL A 132 2.14 -11.98 -9.44
C VAL A 132 2.63 -10.86 -8.54
N ILE A 133 2.69 -11.13 -7.23
CA ILE A 133 3.18 -10.17 -6.24
C ILE A 133 4.42 -10.75 -5.58
N GLU A 134 5.52 -10.01 -5.64
CA GLU A 134 6.77 -10.39 -4.99
C GLU A 134 6.71 -10.21 -3.47
N ASN A 135 7.62 -10.84 -2.75
CA ASN A 135 7.74 -10.63 -1.31
C ASN A 135 8.01 -9.15 -1.00
N ALA A 136 7.39 -8.66 0.08
CA ALA A 136 7.56 -7.27 0.47
C ALA A 136 8.99 -6.98 0.91
N ASN A 137 9.54 -5.84 0.46
CA ASN A 137 10.65 -5.21 1.15
C ASN A 137 10.10 -4.35 2.29
N ILE A 138 10.49 -4.68 3.53
CA ILE A 138 10.00 -4.01 4.74
C ILE A 138 11.11 -3.16 5.34
N THR A 139 10.88 -1.86 5.47
CA THR A 139 11.83 -0.87 6.01
C THR A 139 11.17 0.00 7.07
N SER A 140 11.98 0.73 7.86
CA SER A 140 11.45 1.79 8.70
C SER A 140 10.86 2.89 7.81
N TRP A 141 9.69 3.39 8.18
CA TRP A 141 9.13 4.59 7.57
C TRP A 141 9.61 5.79 8.37
N ASP A 142 10.87 6.14 8.13
CA ASP A 142 11.48 7.33 8.73
C ASP A 142 11.09 8.58 7.94
N ILE A 143 11.19 9.72 8.62
CA ILE A 143 11.20 11.03 7.96
C ILE A 143 12.39 11.00 6.99
N GLY A 144 12.21 11.53 5.77
CA GLY A 144 13.24 11.55 4.73
C GLY A 144 14.61 12.02 5.27
N VAL A 145 15.67 11.66 4.56
CA VAL A 145 17.09 11.91 4.85
C VAL A 145 17.50 13.37 5.05
N ASP A 146 16.54 14.28 5.12
CA ASP A 146 16.70 15.65 5.60
C ASP A 146 16.91 15.57 7.12
N LYS A 147 18.13 15.17 7.49
CA LYS A 147 18.68 15.28 8.84
C LYS A 147 18.90 16.74 9.25
N GLU A 148 18.38 17.70 8.48
CA GLU A 148 18.41 19.09 8.90
C GLU A 148 17.50 19.24 10.11
N PRO A 149 18.00 19.90 11.18
CA PRO A 149 17.14 20.30 12.27
C PRO A 149 16.02 21.15 11.67
N LEU A 150 14.79 20.65 11.73
CA LEU A 150 13.63 21.52 11.68
C LEU A 150 13.63 22.28 13.01
N ASP A 151 14.46 23.33 13.08
CA ASP A 151 14.40 24.29 14.16
C ASP A 151 13.00 24.90 14.11
N ALA A 152 12.16 24.50 15.06
CA ALA A 152 10.95 25.25 15.32
C ALA A 152 11.41 26.63 15.80
N GLU A 153 11.26 27.65 14.97
CA GLU A 153 11.35 29.04 15.42
C GLU A 153 10.34 29.19 16.56
N ILE A 154 10.87 29.33 17.78
CA ILE A 154 10.09 29.76 18.93
C ILE A 154 10.08 31.29 18.83
N GLU A 155 9.01 31.87 18.30
CA GLU A 155 8.66 33.28 18.56
C GLU A 155 8.14 33.46 19.99
#